data_AF-A0A2V6N6L9-F1
#
_entry.id   AF-A0A2V6N6L9-F1
#
_cell.length_a   1.000
_cell.length_b   1.000
_cell.length_c   1.000
_cell.angle_alpha   90.00
_cell.angle_beta   90.00
_cell.angle_gamma   90.00
#
_symmetry.space_group_name_H-M   'P 1'
#
loop_
_entity.id
_entity.type
_entity.pdbx_description
1 polymer ?
#
loop_
_entity_poly.entity_id
_entity_poly.type
_entity_poly.pdbx_seq_one_letter_code
_entity_poly.pdbx_strand_id
1 'polypeptide(L)'
;MIKVKQFGYALLLLGFAITKGYSQDTATEYVAPSEAVPRGKAPRMKVQLLILGESTKQYAVIFYQGDEAFSGLLEFAQKYHVTSAHFTAIGALNGATLGWFDPQRKMYKKIPVTGQHEVIGMSGDIALYQGKPVVHTHMLVGASDGTTVGGHVLAAYVSPTLEVMVTVDPVTMQKRFDPDTDLTLIDPSPEKTEGTLK
;
A
#
# COMPACT_ATOMS: atom_id res chain seq x y z
N MET A 1 59.12 -34.73 -61.07
CA MET A 1 60.40 -34.64 -60.32
C MET A 1 60.38 -33.40 -59.42
N ILE A 2 60.44 -33.65 -58.12
CA ILE A 2 61.01 -32.91 -56.97
C ILE A 2 61.49 -31.43 -57.14
N LYS A 3 60.89 -30.57 -56.28
CA LYS A 3 61.39 -29.41 -55.44
C LYS A 3 62.18 -28.26 -56.12
N VAL A 4 62.07 -26.99 -55.68
CA VAL A 4 62.66 -26.45 -54.42
C VAL A 4 62.22 -24.99 -54.12
N LYS A 5 61.85 -24.76 -52.84
CA LYS A 5 62.02 -23.63 -51.86
C LYS A 5 61.82 -22.16 -52.29
N GLN A 6 60.91 -21.39 -51.66
CA GLN A 6 60.86 -20.78 -50.30
C GLN A 6 61.73 -19.52 -50.10
N PHE A 7 61.08 -18.41 -49.70
CA PHE A 7 61.43 -17.38 -48.68
C PHE A 7 60.44 -16.20 -48.94
N GLY A 8 59.64 -15.65 -48.04
CA GLY A 8 59.60 -15.64 -46.57
C GLY A 8 59.58 -14.18 -46.11
N TYR A 9 58.46 -13.70 -45.54
CA TYR A 9 58.46 -12.67 -44.49
C TYR A 9 57.21 -12.83 -43.60
N ALA A 10 57.47 -13.05 -42.31
CA ALA A 10 56.55 -12.89 -41.18
C ALA A 10 56.52 -11.38 -40.80
N LEU A 11 55.59 -10.81 -40.02
CA LEU A 11 55.27 -11.19 -38.64
C LEU A 11 54.15 -10.27 -38.04
N LEU A 12 53.21 -10.90 -37.33
CA LEU A 12 52.43 -10.54 -36.11
C LEU A 12 51.48 -9.29 -35.98
N LEU A 13 50.20 -9.63 -35.71
CA LEU A 13 49.27 -9.31 -34.56
C LEU A 13 49.14 -7.84 -34.06
N LEU A 14 47.99 -7.28 -33.66
CA LEU A 14 46.90 -7.76 -32.77
C LEU A 14 45.80 -6.65 -32.70
N GLY A 15 44.52 -6.98 -32.42
CA GLY A 15 43.56 -5.96 -31.92
C GLY A 15 42.06 -6.28 -32.09
N PHE A 16 41.39 -6.67 -31.01
CA PHE A 16 39.94 -6.85 -30.87
C PHE A 16 39.22 -5.50 -30.67
N ALA A 17 38.03 -5.29 -31.26
CA ALA A 17 36.95 -4.50 -30.65
C ALA A 17 35.59 -4.79 -31.32
N ILE A 18 34.64 -5.27 -30.52
CA ILE A 18 33.23 -5.46 -30.85
C ILE A 18 32.52 -4.12 -30.61
N THR A 19 31.76 -3.62 -31.58
CA THR A 19 30.65 -2.68 -31.29
C THR A 19 29.44 -3.01 -32.15
N LYS A 20 28.56 -3.86 -31.59
CA LYS A 20 27.11 -3.77 -31.81
C LYS A 20 26.67 -2.41 -31.26
N GLY A 21 26.22 -1.50 -32.13
CA GLY A 21 25.56 -0.25 -31.74
C GLY A 21 24.31 -0.10 -32.59
N TYR A 22 23.17 -0.60 -32.12
CA TYR A 22 22.09 0.22 -31.55
C TYR A 22 21.51 1.24 -32.53
N SER A 23 20.45 0.85 -33.24
CA SER A 23 19.37 1.79 -33.57
C SER A 23 18.08 1.02 -33.91
N GLN A 24 17.47 0.44 -32.88
CA GLN A 24 16.05 0.07 -32.84
C GLN A 24 15.65 0.12 -31.38
N ASP A 25 15.42 1.32 -30.83
CA ASP A 25 14.77 1.50 -29.51
C ASP A 25 14.38 2.97 -29.32
N THR A 26 13.46 3.47 -30.14
CA THR A 26 12.82 4.78 -29.92
C THR A 26 11.29 4.75 -30.07
N ALA A 27 10.69 3.55 -30.13
CA ALA A 27 9.23 3.39 -30.29
C ALA A 27 8.52 2.85 -29.04
N THR A 28 9.18 2.79 -27.89
CA THR A 28 8.65 2.18 -26.64
C THR A 28 8.40 3.17 -25.50
N GLU A 29 8.75 4.45 -25.65
CA GLU A 29 8.75 5.40 -24.53
C GLU A 29 7.50 6.27 -24.42
N TYR A 30 6.58 6.22 -25.39
CA TYR A 30 5.35 7.00 -25.36
C TYR A 30 4.13 6.20 -25.84
N VAL A 31 3.11 6.12 -25.00
CA VAL A 31 1.79 5.58 -25.32
C VAL A 31 0.82 6.76 -25.49
N ALA A 32 0.08 6.79 -26.61
CA ALA A 32 -0.94 7.81 -26.83
C ALA A 32 -2.05 7.68 -25.76
N PRO A 33 -2.60 8.79 -25.23
CA PRO A 33 -3.66 8.73 -24.23
C PRO A 33 -4.96 8.26 -24.88
N SER A 34 -5.20 6.94 -24.90
CA SER A 34 -6.50 6.27 -25.01
C SER A 34 -6.40 4.78 -25.37
N GLU A 35 -5.38 4.05 -24.91
CA GLU A 35 -5.59 2.60 -24.82
C GLU A 35 -6.76 2.36 -23.86
N ALA A 36 -7.91 1.96 -24.42
CA ALA A 36 -9.10 1.68 -23.64
C ALA A 36 -8.72 0.67 -22.55
N VAL A 37 -8.96 1.03 -21.28
CA VAL A 37 -8.61 0.18 -20.14
C VAL A 37 -9.15 -1.24 -20.39
N PRO A 38 -8.29 -2.28 -20.44
CA PRO A 38 -8.72 -3.62 -20.78
C PRO A 38 -9.82 -4.12 -19.83
N ARG A 39 -10.99 -4.45 -20.37
CA ARG A 39 -12.11 -4.99 -19.58
C ARG A 39 -11.80 -6.43 -19.13
N GLY A 40 -12.37 -6.82 -17.99
CA GLY A 40 -12.27 -8.20 -17.48
C GLY A 40 -10.92 -8.59 -16.88
N LYS A 41 -9.96 -7.66 -16.75
CA LYS A 41 -8.64 -7.93 -16.14
C LYS A 41 -8.63 -7.91 -14.60
N ALA A 42 -9.73 -7.53 -13.97
CA ALA A 42 -9.93 -7.59 -12.52
C ALA A 42 -11.08 -8.55 -12.14
N PRO A 43 -11.01 -9.85 -12.50
CA PRO A 43 -12.13 -10.79 -12.33
C PRO A 43 -12.47 -11.09 -10.86
N ARG A 44 -11.58 -10.75 -9.92
CA ARG A 44 -11.80 -10.90 -8.48
C ARG A 44 -12.33 -9.62 -7.81
N MET A 45 -12.47 -8.52 -8.55
CA MET A 45 -13.02 -7.28 -8.01
C MET A 45 -14.47 -7.52 -7.59
N LYS A 46 -14.80 -7.08 -6.38
CA LYS A 46 -16.17 -7.02 -5.87
C LYS A 46 -16.45 -5.60 -5.40
N VAL A 47 -17.72 -5.22 -5.34
CA VAL A 47 -18.15 -3.85 -5.05
C VAL A 47 -19.28 -3.84 -4.03
N GLN A 48 -19.23 -2.86 -3.12
CA GLN A 48 -20.31 -2.54 -2.18
C GLN A 48 -20.55 -1.04 -2.29
N LEU A 49 -21.82 -0.63 -2.36
CA LEU A 49 -22.20 0.77 -2.23
C LEU A 49 -22.27 1.10 -0.73
N LEU A 50 -21.45 2.06 -0.27
CA LEU A 50 -21.36 2.42 1.14
C LEU A 50 -22.32 3.55 1.56
N ILE A 51 -22.84 4.31 0.58
CA ILE A 51 -23.73 5.44 0.81
C ILE A 51 -24.89 5.34 -0.18
N LEU A 52 -26.11 5.23 0.33
CA LEU A 52 -27.33 5.26 -0.48
C LEU A 52 -28.36 6.19 0.17
N GLY A 53 -28.41 7.44 -0.28
CA GLY A 53 -29.41 8.42 0.19
C GLY A 53 -29.25 8.89 1.64
N GLU A 54 -28.37 8.28 2.42
CA GLU A 54 -28.04 8.66 3.81
C GLU A 54 -26.79 9.55 3.87
N SER A 55 -26.65 10.32 4.96
CA SER A 55 -25.50 11.17 5.19
C SER A 55 -24.38 10.46 5.95
N THR A 56 -23.14 10.76 5.58
CA THR A 56 -21.95 10.36 6.33
C THR A 56 -21.77 11.24 7.56
N LYS A 57 -21.13 10.71 8.62
CA LYS A 57 -20.61 11.54 9.73
C LYS A 57 -19.14 11.85 9.49
N GLN A 58 -18.71 13.06 9.85
CA GLN A 58 -17.30 13.45 9.81
C GLN A 58 -16.78 13.72 11.21
N TYR A 59 -15.58 13.22 11.50
CA TYR A 59 -14.89 13.43 12.76
C TYR A 59 -13.47 13.95 12.48
N ALA A 60 -13.04 14.90 13.30
CA ALA A 60 -11.62 15.19 13.49
C ALA A 60 -11.15 14.42 14.71
N VAL A 61 -10.28 13.42 14.52
CA VAL A 61 -9.63 12.67 15.58
C VAL A 61 -8.20 13.18 15.68
N ILE A 62 -7.93 13.95 16.73
CA ILE A 62 -6.66 14.66 16.92
C ILE A 62 -5.87 13.96 18.02
N PHE A 63 -4.66 13.53 17.69
CA PHE A 63 -3.71 12.94 18.62
C PHE A 63 -2.64 13.96 18.98
N TYR A 64 -2.15 13.87 20.20
CA TYR A 64 -1.11 14.73 20.73
C TYR A 64 0.13 13.94 21.12
N GLN A 65 1.16 14.67 21.51
CA GLN A 65 2.43 14.10 21.92
C GLN A 65 2.26 12.98 22.98
N GLY A 66 2.82 11.81 22.67
CA GLY A 66 2.79 10.65 23.56
C GLY A 66 1.67 9.65 23.24
N ASP A 67 0.70 10.02 22.41
CA ASP A 67 -0.34 9.11 21.97
C ASP A 67 0.21 8.06 21.00
N GLU A 68 -0.34 6.84 21.05
CA GLU A 68 -0.18 5.84 20.01
C GLU A 68 -1.43 5.87 19.12
N ALA A 69 -1.28 6.31 17.88
CA ALA A 69 -2.41 6.66 17.03
C ALA A 69 -3.28 5.45 16.68
N PHE A 70 -2.70 4.25 16.58
CA PHE A 70 -3.44 3.08 16.14
C PHE A 70 -4.36 2.52 17.22
N SER A 71 -3.90 2.45 18.48
CA SER A 71 -4.76 2.14 19.63
C SER A 71 -5.84 3.20 19.80
N GLY A 72 -5.50 4.47 19.63
CA GLY A 72 -6.47 5.56 19.75
C GLY A 72 -7.56 5.54 18.66
N LEU A 73 -7.23 5.19 17.42
CA LEU A 73 -8.22 5.00 16.35
C LEU A 73 -9.13 3.79 16.63
N LEU A 74 -8.60 2.72 17.20
CA LEU A 74 -9.40 1.57 17.63
C LEU A 74 -10.36 1.95 18.77
N GLU A 75 -9.88 2.69 19.77
CA GLU A 75 -10.71 3.19 20.87
C GLU A 75 -11.81 4.14 20.37
N PHE A 76 -11.47 5.04 19.43
CA PHE A 76 -12.46 5.88 18.74
C PHE A 76 -13.54 5.00 18.08
N ALA A 77 -13.14 4.00 17.30
CA ALA A 77 -14.09 3.14 16.60
C ALA A 77 -15.03 2.42 17.57
N GLN A 78 -14.50 1.92 18.69
CA GLN A 78 -15.27 1.25 19.73
C GLN A 78 -16.23 2.21 20.45
N LYS A 79 -15.73 3.37 20.87
CA LYS A 79 -16.48 4.38 21.64
C LYS A 79 -17.64 4.97 20.85
N TYR A 80 -17.45 5.19 19.55
CA TYR A 80 -18.45 5.80 18.68
C TYR A 80 -19.21 4.79 17.83
N HIS A 81 -19.01 3.48 18.08
CA HIS A 81 -19.66 2.37 17.38
C HIS A 81 -19.51 2.45 15.85
N VAL A 82 -18.30 2.76 15.37
CA VAL A 82 -17.98 2.86 13.95
C VAL A 82 -17.90 1.45 13.35
N THR A 83 -18.75 1.18 12.36
CA THR A 83 -18.80 -0.11 11.65
C THR A 83 -18.24 -0.04 10.23
N SER A 84 -18.18 1.16 9.65
CA SER A 84 -17.53 1.46 8.38
C SER A 84 -17.00 2.88 8.43
N ALA A 85 -15.74 3.07 8.10
CA ALA A 85 -15.17 4.39 7.89
C ALA A 85 -13.96 4.34 6.97
N HIS A 86 -13.64 5.48 6.40
CA HIS A 86 -12.37 5.74 5.75
C HIS A 86 -11.79 7.05 6.28
N PHE A 87 -10.47 7.18 6.24
CA PHE A 87 -9.82 8.37 6.78
C PHE A 87 -8.52 8.72 6.06
N THR A 88 -8.13 9.98 6.23
CA THR A 88 -6.82 10.49 5.86
C THR A 88 -6.22 11.28 7.02
N ALA A 89 -4.90 11.39 7.07
CA ALA A 89 -4.24 12.22 8.07
C ALA A 89 -2.90 12.78 7.61
N ILE A 90 -2.49 13.84 8.30
CA ILE A 90 -1.16 14.45 8.27
C ILE A 90 -0.73 14.76 9.71
N GLY A 91 0.56 14.97 9.93
CA GLY A 91 1.10 15.31 11.25
C GLY A 91 2.55 14.87 11.38
N ALA A 92 2.96 14.49 12.58
CA ALA A 92 4.32 14.02 12.84
C ALA A 92 4.40 12.99 13.96
N LEU A 93 5.46 12.20 13.94
CA LEU A 93 5.73 11.10 14.86
C LEU A 93 7.15 11.21 15.43
N ASN A 94 7.38 10.63 16.61
CA ASN A 94 8.73 10.40 17.16
C ASN A 94 9.17 8.92 17.05
N GLY A 95 8.44 8.15 16.25
CA GLY A 95 8.76 6.76 15.97
C GLY A 95 7.53 6.00 15.46
N ALA A 96 7.78 4.97 14.68
CA ALA A 96 6.74 4.07 14.19
C ALA A 96 7.32 2.69 13.88
N THR A 97 6.42 1.71 13.76
CA THR A 97 6.74 0.43 13.12
C THR A 97 5.85 0.27 11.91
N LEU A 98 6.45 0.23 10.73
CA LEU A 98 5.78 -0.07 9.47
C LEU A 98 5.96 -1.53 9.08
N GLY A 99 5.18 -2.00 8.11
CA GLY A 99 5.14 -3.37 7.65
C GLY A 99 5.07 -3.48 6.14
N TRP A 100 5.81 -4.44 5.59
CA TRP A 100 5.62 -4.95 4.25
C TRP A 100 5.16 -6.41 4.34
N PHE A 101 4.04 -6.75 3.72
CA PHE A 101 3.53 -8.12 3.74
C PHE A 101 4.36 -9.01 2.81
N ASP A 102 4.98 -10.06 3.36
CA ASP A 102 5.68 -11.11 2.62
C ASP A 102 4.68 -12.21 2.23
N PRO A 103 4.32 -12.37 0.94
CA PRO A 103 3.32 -13.34 0.52
C PRO A 103 3.75 -14.80 0.68
N GLN A 104 5.07 -15.07 0.65
CA GLN A 104 5.57 -16.44 0.82
C GLN A 104 5.49 -16.88 2.29
N ARG A 105 5.78 -15.94 3.19
CA ARG A 105 5.75 -16.19 4.64
C ARG A 105 4.39 -15.91 5.27
N LYS A 106 3.50 -15.23 4.55
CA LYS A 106 2.23 -14.68 5.06
C LYS A 106 2.41 -13.86 6.34
N MET A 107 3.47 -13.07 6.40
CA MET A 107 3.84 -12.27 7.58
C MET A 107 4.34 -10.89 7.18
N TYR A 108 4.21 -9.91 8.08
CA TYR A 108 4.77 -8.57 7.85
C TYR A 108 6.25 -8.50 8.24
N LYS A 109 7.10 -8.14 7.28
CA LYS A 109 8.46 -7.67 7.55
C LYS A 109 8.38 -6.27 8.16
N LYS A 110 8.85 -6.13 9.40
CA LYS A 110 8.88 -4.84 10.10
C LYS A 110 9.89 -3.88 9.46
N ILE A 111 9.51 -2.63 9.39
CA ILE A 111 10.30 -1.50 8.90
C ILE A 111 10.27 -0.45 10.03
N PRO A 112 11.31 -0.40 10.88
CA PRO A 112 11.36 0.55 11.98
C PRO A 112 11.57 1.98 11.47
N VAL A 113 10.84 2.93 12.07
CA VAL A 113 11.05 4.37 11.91
C VAL A 113 11.40 4.91 13.28
N THR A 114 12.53 5.59 13.41
CA THR A 114 13.07 6.01 14.72
C THR A 114 13.33 7.52 14.72
N GLY A 115 12.80 8.21 15.72
CA GLY A 115 12.93 9.66 15.86
C GLY A 115 11.88 10.45 15.06
N GLN A 116 12.07 11.76 15.03
CA GLN A 116 11.13 12.71 14.44
C GLN A 116 10.97 12.49 12.93
N HIS A 117 9.73 12.31 12.48
CA HIS A 117 9.35 12.23 11.07
C HIS A 117 8.02 12.95 10.83
N GLU A 118 7.89 13.60 9.69
CA GLU A 118 6.62 14.15 9.21
C GLU A 118 5.77 13.02 8.60
N VAL A 119 4.51 12.90 9.00
CA VAL A 119 3.50 12.09 8.31
C VAL A 119 3.00 12.90 7.13
N ILE A 120 3.60 12.64 5.96
CA ILE A 120 3.23 13.28 4.69
C ILE A 120 1.82 12.89 4.28
N GLY A 121 1.46 11.63 4.53
CA GLY A 121 0.12 11.13 4.30
C GLY A 121 -0.09 9.80 4.98
N MET A 122 -1.23 9.68 5.65
CA MET A 122 -1.74 8.44 6.18
C MET A 122 -3.15 8.24 5.65
N SER A 123 -3.51 7.01 5.28
CA SER A 123 -4.87 6.66 4.87
C SER A 123 -5.22 5.26 5.35
N GLY A 124 -6.51 5.04 5.56
CA GLY A 124 -6.98 3.75 6.04
C GLY A 124 -8.49 3.62 6.07
N ASP A 125 -8.91 2.45 6.51
CA ASP A 125 -10.31 2.06 6.71
C ASP A 125 -10.53 1.49 8.10
N ILE A 126 -11.80 1.53 8.53
CA ILE A 126 -12.33 0.82 9.67
C ILE A 126 -13.47 -0.05 9.16
N ALA A 127 -13.39 -1.36 9.39
CA ALA A 127 -14.44 -2.32 9.06
C ALA A 127 -14.54 -3.39 10.16
N LEU A 128 -15.66 -4.10 10.22
CA LEU A 128 -15.88 -5.12 11.24
C LEU A 128 -15.25 -6.46 10.87
N TYR A 129 -14.57 -7.10 11.81
CA TYR A 129 -14.22 -8.51 11.74
C TYR A 129 -14.77 -9.20 12.99
N GLN A 130 -15.59 -10.25 12.81
CA GLN A 130 -16.23 -10.96 13.92
C GLN A 130 -16.95 -10.00 14.91
N GLY A 131 -17.63 -8.99 14.37
CA GLY A 131 -18.36 -7.97 15.14
C GLY A 131 -17.50 -6.92 15.85
N LYS A 132 -16.17 -6.93 15.66
CA LYS A 132 -15.25 -5.96 16.27
C LYS A 132 -14.63 -5.05 15.21
N PRO A 133 -14.47 -3.74 15.47
CA PRO A 133 -13.80 -2.85 14.53
C PRO A 133 -12.32 -3.23 14.38
N VAL A 134 -11.85 -3.21 13.14
CA VAL A 134 -10.45 -3.39 12.76
C VAL A 134 -10.03 -2.18 11.95
N VAL A 135 -9.01 -1.49 12.44
CA VAL A 135 -8.36 -0.39 11.73
C VAL A 135 -7.31 -0.98 10.78
N HIS A 136 -7.30 -0.54 9.53
CA HIS A 136 -6.26 -0.88 8.55
C HIS A 136 -5.69 0.41 7.98
N THR A 137 -4.42 0.67 8.26
CA THR A 137 -3.76 1.93 7.93
C THR A 137 -2.48 1.71 7.15
N HIS A 138 -2.23 2.58 6.17
CA HIS A 138 -0.94 2.74 5.51
C HIS A 138 -0.48 4.20 5.67
N MET A 139 0.82 4.42 5.73
CA MET A 139 1.37 5.78 5.75
C MET A 139 2.68 5.92 5.00
N LEU A 140 2.99 7.16 4.64
CA LEU A 140 4.26 7.66 4.14
C LEU A 140 4.79 8.71 5.12
N VAL A 141 6.02 8.52 5.57
CA VAL A 141 6.71 9.45 6.47
C VAL A 141 7.96 10.03 5.82
N GLY A 142 8.29 11.28 6.11
CA GLY A 142 9.46 12.00 5.65
C GLY A 142 10.46 12.27 6.77
N ALA A 143 11.73 11.97 6.52
CA ALA A 143 12.84 12.33 7.41
C ALA A 143 13.30 13.78 7.17
N SER A 144 14.22 14.26 8.02
CA SER A 144 14.74 15.64 7.95
C SER A 144 15.50 15.98 6.66
N ASP A 145 15.98 14.97 5.93
CA ASP A 145 16.62 15.12 4.62
C ASP A 145 15.65 14.97 3.44
N GLY A 146 14.36 14.77 3.71
CA GLY A 146 13.32 14.56 2.71
C GLY A 146 13.22 13.14 2.18
N THR A 147 14.06 12.20 2.64
CA THR A 147 13.90 10.78 2.32
C THR A 147 12.59 10.26 2.92
N THR A 148 11.96 9.32 2.22
CA THR A 148 10.64 8.82 2.62
C THR A 148 10.66 7.33 2.88
N VAL A 149 9.84 6.91 3.85
CA VAL A 149 9.59 5.52 4.19
C VAL A 149 8.08 5.31 4.26
N GLY A 150 7.58 4.23 3.68
CA GLY A 150 6.15 3.93 3.68
C GLY A 150 5.84 2.46 3.89
N GLY A 151 4.62 2.17 4.31
CA GLY A 151 4.17 0.80 4.54
C GLY A 151 2.85 0.71 5.30
N HIS A 152 2.48 -0.52 5.65
CA HIS A 152 1.37 -0.84 6.54
C HIS A 152 1.72 -0.41 7.98
N VAL A 153 0.84 0.27 8.69
CA VAL A 153 1.12 0.76 10.05
C VAL A 153 0.88 -0.36 11.06
N LEU A 154 1.91 -0.67 11.86
CA LEU A 154 1.82 -1.59 13.00
C LEU A 154 1.81 -0.85 14.34
N ALA A 155 2.44 0.33 14.40
CA ALA A 155 2.41 1.27 15.53
C ALA A 155 2.87 2.66 15.06
N ALA A 156 2.34 3.74 15.63
CA ALA A 156 2.73 5.12 15.32
C ALA A 156 2.63 6.02 16.57
N TYR A 157 3.77 6.57 17.02
CA TYR A 157 3.86 7.36 18.25
C TYR A 157 3.94 8.85 17.94
N VAL A 158 2.90 9.60 18.34
CA VAL A 158 2.67 10.98 17.90
C VAL A 158 3.59 11.97 18.58
N SER A 159 4.12 12.92 17.80
CA SER A 159 4.95 14.04 18.24
C SER A 159 5.16 15.07 17.13
N PRO A 160 4.63 16.32 17.22
CA PRO A 160 3.77 16.82 18.29
C PRO A 160 2.28 16.50 18.13
N THR A 161 1.78 16.30 16.90
CA THR A 161 0.36 16.09 16.61
C THR A 161 0.15 15.18 15.40
N LEU A 162 -0.99 14.49 15.36
CA LEU A 162 -1.49 13.79 14.18
C LEU A 162 -2.97 14.09 14.03
N GLU A 163 -3.36 14.63 12.87
CA GLU A 163 -4.69 15.13 12.61
C GLU A 163 -5.41 14.18 11.63
N VAL A 164 -6.32 13.36 12.14
CA VAL A 164 -7.02 12.36 11.32
C VAL A 164 -8.44 12.85 11.02
N MET A 165 -8.74 13.00 9.73
CA MET A 165 -10.08 13.30 9.24
C MET A 165 -10.77 11.99 8.87
N VAL A 166 -11.83 11.65 9.60
CA VAL A 166 -12.55 10.38 9.47
C VAL A 166 -13.94 10.62 8.91
N THR A 167 -14.29 9.90 7.86
CA THR A 167 -15.64 9.82 7.31
C THR A 167 -16.23 8.46 7.65
N VAL A 168 -17.31 8.46 8.43
CA VAL A 168 -18.06 7.25 8.83
C VAL A 168 -19.21 7.06 7.86
N ASP A 169 -19.22 5.89 7.23
CA ASP A 169 -20.23 5.48 6.26
C ASP A 169 -21.42 4.82 6.99
N PRO A 170 -22.66 5.03 6.50
CA PRO A 170 -23.86 4.45 7.13
C PRO A 170 -23.98 2.94 6.93
N VAL A 171 -23.44 2.41 5.83
CA VAL A 171 -23.49 0.98 5.53
C VAL A 171 -22.27 0.28 6.13
N THR A 172 -22.52 -0.71 6.98
CA THR A 172 -21.48 -1.54 7.58
C THR A 172 -20.63 -2.25 6.52
N MET A 173 -19.31 -2.23 6.74
CA MET A 173 -18.34 -2.96 5.95
C MET A 173 -17.79 -4.12 6.77
N GLN A 174 -17.78 -5.32 6.20
CA GLN A 174 -17.31 -6.53 6.87
C GLN A 174 -15.96 -6.95 6.31
N LYS A 175 -15.09 -7.49 7.15
CA LYS A 175 -13.90 -8.23 6.78
C LYS A 175 -14.15 -9.73 6.95
N ARG A 176 -13.53 -10.56 6.12
CA ARG A 176 -13.50 -12.02 6.24
C ARG A 176 -12.06 -12.52 6.17
N PHE A 177 -11.81 -13.63 6.85
CA PHE A 177 -10.53 -14.32 6.72
C PHE A 177 -10.42 -14.92 5.32
N ASP A 178 -9.29 -14.66 4.66
CA ASP A 178 -8.92 -15.23 3.39
C ASP A 178 -7.84 -16.30 3.59
N PRO A 179 -8.16 -17.60 3.43
CA PRO A 179 -7.21 -18.70 3.67
C PRO A 179 -6.05 -18.74 2.66
N ASP A 180 -6.20 -18.09 1.51
CA ASP A 180 -5.13 -18.04 0.51
C ASP A 180 -3.99 -17.14 0.99
N THR A 181 -4.33 -16.04 1.67
CA THR A 181 -3.37 -15.01 2.11
C THR A 181 -3.11 -14.99 3.62
N ASP A 182 -3.94 -15.67 4.41
CA ASP A 182 -4.03 -15.58 5.88
C ASP A 182 -4.33 -14.15 6.39
N LEU A 183 -4.95 -13.32 5.54
CA LEU A 183 -5.32 -11.95 5.88
C LEU A 183 -6.81 -11.85 6.21
N THR A 184 -7.15 -10.85 7.01
CA THR A 184 -8.53 -10.40 7.18
C THR A 184 -8.82 -9.26 6.19
N LEU A 185 -9.57 -9.58 5.14
CA LEU A 185 -9.80 -8.68 4.00
C LEU A 185 -11.24 -8.19 3.98
N ILE A 186 -11.47 -6.97 3.49
CA ILE A 186 -12.81 -6.46 3.25
C ILE A 186 -13.56 -7.40 2.30
N ASP A 187 -14.75 -7.83 2.70
CA ASP A 187 -15.69 -8.53 1.83
C ASP A 187 -16.87 -7.60 1.52
N PRO A 188 -16.93 -7.04 0.30
CA PRO A 188 -18.01 -6.16 -0.13
C PRO A 188 -19.29 -6.93 -0.51
N SER A 189 -19.34 -8.24 -0.28
CA SER A 189 -20.56 -9.02 -0.47
C SER A 189 -21.60 -8.58 0.57
N PRO A 190 -22.87 -8.37 0.19
CA PRO A 190 -23.91 -7.95 1.12
C PRO A 190 -24.02 -8.92 2.30
N GLU A 191 -24.24 -8.37 3.49
CA GLU A 191 -24.55 -9.16 4.67
C GLU A 191 -25.77 -10.03 4.34
N LYS A 192 -25.64 -11.35 4.48
CA LYS A 192 -26.82 -12.22 4.44
C LYS A 192 -27.59 -11.88 5.71
N THR A 193 -28.66 -11.10 5.57
CA THR A 193 -29.62 -10.92 6.64
C THR A 193 -30.23 -12.28 6.96
N GLU A 194 -29.68 -12.95 7.97
CA GLU A 194 -30.40 -14.03 8.65
C GLU A 194 -31.62 -13.41 9.33
N GLY A 195 -32.79 -13.57 8.72
CA GLY A 195 -34.07 -13.22 9.35
C GLY A 195 -34.93 -12.23 8.59
N THR A 196 -35.44 -12.61 7.42
CA THR A 196 -36.77 -12.13 6.98
C THR A 196 -37.52 -13.29 6.33
N LEU A 197 -37.82 -14.30 7.13
CA LEU A 197 -38.93 -15.21 6.92
C LEU A 197 -39.59 -15.44 8.28
N LYS A 198 -40.46 -14.51 8.66
CA LYS A 198 -41.75 -14.78 9.31
C LYS A 198 -42.73 -13.68 8.89
#